data_AF-A0AAD5YHN8-F1
#
_entry.id   AF-A0AAD5YHN8-F1
#
_cell.length_a   1.000
_cell.length_b   1.000
_cell.length_c   1.000
_cell.angle_alpha   90.00
_cell.angle_beta   90.00
_cell.angle_gamma   90.00
#
_symmetry.space_group_name_H-M   'P 1'
#
loop_
_entity.id
_entity.type
_entity.pdbx_description
1 polymer ?
#
loop_
_entity_poly.entity_id
_entity_poly.type
_entity_poly.pdbx_seq_one_letter_code
_entity_poly.pdbx_strand_id
1 'polypeptide(L)'
;MQAALGERQSFEDARIYQEELTRLGFGRALWRSDTSIEIGDVALLDHSGDLVRLFNIFRAGDKETVPSGFKPFGELDEDLRVSFADYLTPGAFYGAGVRFSPTTDSMLGDTRLLRYEIHPGLSRCGALLLLSRPACFESLRDNARLKEYTKDNFQSWVDFANSKGYDLNGLDGLAGPILVTGHTKTSKCTKIVWNLSGAISVNGDNGVQPAISGEGESRALRIQVRDESNTPVEQPHNQCIFINYYTVRRRRFLPPLVKAAAGPSSPGDIDRGPPPCSVFLRSRVKTTT
;
A
#
# COMPACT_ATOMS: atom_id res chain seq x y z
N MET A 1 20.93 -7.87 20.61
CA MET A 1 20.84 -8.92 19.56
C MET A 1 19.40 -9.14 19.06
N GLN A 2 18.40 -9.27 19.94
CA GLN A 2 17.00 -9.46 19.52
C GLN A 2 16.39 -8.28 18.73
N ALA A 3 16.72 -7.03 19.07
CA ALA A 3 16.23 -5.85 18.34
C ALA A 3 16.67 -5.82 16.85
N ALA A 4 17.95 -6.10 16.59
CA ALA A 4 18.49 -6.16 15.23
C ALA A 4 17.90 -7.32 14.40
N LEU A 5 17.45 -8.40 15.05
CA LEU A 5 16.72 -9.49 14.38
C LEU A 5 15.30 -9.05 14.01
N GLY A 6 14.62 -8.29 14.87
CA GLY A 6 13.29 -7.73 14.60
C GLY A 6 13.28 -6.72 13.44
N GLU A 7 14.29 -5.84 13.37
CA GLU A 7 14.41 -4.86 12.27
C GLU A 7 14.64 -5.53 10.91
N ARG A 8 15.58 -6.48 10.85
CA ARG A 8 15.82 -7.26 9.61
C ARG A 8 14.60 -8.05 9.17
N GLN A 9 13.79 -8.51 10.11
CA GLN A 9 12.57 -9.24 9.80
C GLN A 9 11.47 -8.32 9.26
N SER A 10 11.26 -7.14 9.88
CA SER A 10 10.31 -6.14 9.37
C SER A 10 10.62 -5.71 7.93
N PHE A 11 11.92 -5.64 7.58
CA PHE A 11 12.36 -5.33 6.23
C PHE A 11 11.89 -6.37 5.20
N GLU A 12 12.11 -7.66 5.47
CA GLU A 12 11.79 -8.72 4.52
C GLU A 12 10.27 -8.88 4.35
N ASP A 13 9.51 -8.76 5.44
CA ASP A 13 8.05 -8.84 5.40
C ASP A 13 7.48 -7.68 4.56
N ALA A 14 7.99 -6.46 4.76
CA ALA A 14 7.59 -5.30 3.97
C ALA A 14 7.92 -5.47 2.47
N ARG A 15 9.09 -6.02 2.16
CA ARG A 15 9.51 -6.31 0.78
C ARG A 15 8.55 -7.29 0.09
N ILE A 16 8.25 -8.42 0.73
CA ILE A 16 7.31 -9.42 0.20
C ILE A 16 5.92 -8.80 0.01
N TYR A 17 5.42 -8.06 1.02
CA TYR A 17 4.13 -7.38 0.95
C TYR A 17 4.04 -6.44 -0.25
N GLN A 18 5.06 -5.60 -0.43
CA GLN A 18 5.12 -4.65 -1.52
C GLN A 18 5.20 -5.34 -2.88
N GLU A 19 6.05 -6.35 -3.05
CA GLU A 19 6.22 -7.06 -4.32
C GLU A 19 4.94 -7.78 -4.74
N GLU A 20 4.25 -8.43 -3.80
CA GLU A 20 3.07 -9.23 -4.10
C GLU A 20 1.83 -8.37 -4.38
N LEU A 21 1.59 -7.35 -3.57
CA LEU A 21 0.38 -6.53 -3.73
C LEU A 21 0.52 -5.39 -4.74
N THR A 22 1.74 -4.91 -5.04
CA THR A 22 1.93 -3.91 -6.12
C THR A 22 1.55 -4.49 -7.49
N ARG A 23 1.65 -5.82 -7.66
CA ARG A 23 1.23 -6.51 -8.89
C ARG A 23 -0.28 -6.46 -9.14
N LEU A 24 -1.08 -6.16 -8.11
CA LEU A 24 -2.53 -5.94 -8.26
C LEU A 24 -2.86 -4.67 -9.05
N GLY A 25 -1.88 -3.78 -9.23
CA GLY A 25 -2.05 -2.58 -10.04
C GLY A 25 -2.70 -1.43 -9.30
N PHE A 26 -2.93 -1.47 -8.00
CA PHE A 26 -3.54 -0.35 -7.25
C PHE A 26 -2.55 0.75 -6.85
N GLY A 27 -1.32 0.72 -7.38
CA GLY A 27 -0.19 1.54 -6.93
C GLY A 27 0.79 0.70 -6.09
N ARG A 28 1.68 1.38 -5.37
CA ARG A 28 2.65 0.73 -4.47
C ARG A 28 2.00 0.47 -3.12
N ALA A 29 1.97 -0.79 -2.71
CA ALA A 29 1.42 -1.17 -1.41
C ALA A 29 2.29 -0.63 -0.26
N LEU A 30 1.68 -0.22 0.84
CA LEU A 30 2.40 0.22 2.04
C LEU A 30 2.26 -0.80 3.17
N TRP A 31 3.39 -1.25 3.73
CA TRP A 31 3.39 -2.22 4.82
C TRP A 31 2.91 -1.58 6.12
N ARG A 32 3.45 -0.42 6.50
CA ARG A 32 2.90 0.39 7.59
C ARG A 32 1.93 1.40 7.01
N SER A 33 0.74 1.48 7.58
CA SER A 33 -0.19 2.53 7.19
C SER A 33 0.23 3.81 7.87
N ASP A 34 0.33 4.87 7.10
CA ASP A 34 0.54 6.22 7.62
C ASP A 34 -0.73 7.04 7.32
N THR A 35 -1.22 7.69 8.37
CA THR A 35 -2.44 8.51 8.33
C THR A 35 -2.20 9.91 7.82
N SER A 36 -0.93 10.32 7.76
CA SER A 36 -0.51 11.67 7.42
C SER A 36 -0.16 11.88 5.94
N ILE A 37 -0.18 10.81 5.13
CA ILE A 37 0.17 10.88 3.70
C ILE A 37 -0.84 11.72 2.94
N GLU A 38 -0.36 12.73 2.24
CA GLU A 38 -1.16 13.64 1.43
C GLU A 38 -0.67 13.66 -0.03
N ILE A 39 -1.57 13.97 -0.95
CA ILE A 39 -1.19 14.28 -2.33
C ILE A 39 -0.25 15.50 -2.32
N GLY A 40 0.84 15.42 -3.09
CA GLY A 40 1.88 16.42 -3.14
C GLY A 40 3.03 16.20 -2.16
N ASP A 41 2.95 15.20 -1.28
CA ASP A 41 4.07 14.89 -0.40
C ASP A 41 5.27 14.38 -1.20
N VAL A 42 6.42 14.99 -0.94
CA VAL A 42 7.72 14.43 -1.29
C VAL A 42 8.18 13.60 -0.11
N ALA A 43 8.49 12.33 -0.36
CA ALA A 43 8.84 11.39 0.69
C ALA A 43 9.93 10.41 0.24
N LEU A 44 10.50 9.71 1.22
CA LEU A 44 11.39 8.58 1.01
C LEU A 44 10.64 7.29 1.35
N LEU A 45 10.76 6.28 0.51
CA LEU A 45 10.36 4.93 0.88
C LEU A 45 11.58 4.27 1.52
N ASP A 46 11.53 4.07 2.83
CA ASP A 46 12.62 3.41 3.53
C ASP A 46 12.64 1.91 3.23
N HIS A 47 13.70 1.26 3.68
CA HIS A 47 13.87 -0.18 3.50
C HIS A 47 12.83 -0.98 4.30
N SER A 48 12.33 -0.46 5.43
CA SER A 48 11.30 -1.09 6.25
C SER A 48 9.89 -1.01 5.67
N GLY A 49 9.75 -0.33 4.53
CA GLY A 49 8.49 -0.13 3.82
C GLY A 49 7.68 1.06 4.32
N ASP A 50 8.30 1.92 5.13
CA ASP A 50 7.72 3.14 5.67
C ASP A 50 7.93 4.31 4.72
N LEU A 51 6.95 5.19 4.71
CA LEU A 51 7.03 6.43 3.98
C LEU A 51 7.47 7.54 4.93
N VAL A 52 8.68 8.04 4.74
CA VAL A 52 9.21 9.14 5.52
C VAL A 52 8.96 10.44 4.75
N ARG A 53 7.95 11.19 5.19
CA ARG A 53 7.60 12.48 4.60
C ARG A 53 8.75 13.48 4.78
N LEU A 54 9.12 14.15 3.69
CA LEU A 54 10.09 15.24 3.71
C LEU A 54 9.38 16.60 3.76
N PHE A 55 8.50 16.88 2.79
CA PHE A 55 7.72 18.11 2.69
C PHE A 55 6.55 17.93 1.70
N ASN A 56 5.72 18.96 1.47
CA ASN A 56 4.63 18.93 0.48
C ASN A 56 4.80 20.04 -0.57
N ILE A 57 4.67 19.71 -1.85
CA ILE A 57 4.92 20.65 -2.97
C ILE A 57 3.88 21.77 -3.10
N PHE A 58 2.69 21.62 -2.50
CA PHE A 58 1.61 22.60 -2.55
C PHE A 58 1.61 23.55 -1.34
N ARG A 59 2.38 23.24 -0.29
CA ARG A 59 2.46 24.06 0.92
C ARG A 59 3.63 25.02 0.84
N ALA A 60 3.41 26.26 1.24
CA ALA A 60 4.50 27.14 1.60
C ALA A 60 5.19 26.52 2.82
N GLY A 61 6.46 26.15 2.68
CA GLY A 61 7.26 25.65 3.78
C GLY A 61 8.13 26.74 4.38
N ASP A 62 8.44 26.61 5.66
CA ASP A 62 9.51 27.37 6.29
C ASP A 62 10.86 27.00 5.66
N LYS A 63 11.83 27.94 5.68
CA LYS A 63 13.15 27.73 5.06
C LYS A 63 13.87 26.45 5.52
N GLU A 64 13.56 25.95 6.72
CA GLU A 64 14.19 24.74 7.29
C GLU A 64 13.45 23.43 6.97
N THR A 65 12.20 23.52 6.50
CA THR A 65 11.34 22.36 6.21
C THR A 65 11.26 22.02 4.73
N VAL A 66 11.86 22.81 3.86
CA VAL A 66 11.89 22.60 2.40
C VAL A 66 13.30 22.74 1.82
N PRO A 67 13.53 22.22 0.59
CA PRO A 67 14.79 22.42 -0.11
C PRO A 67 15.18 23.90 -0.29
N SER A 68 16.49 24.17 -0.36
CA SER A 68 16.98 25.52 -0.67
C SER A 68 16.44 26.01 -2.02
N GLY A 69 15.91 27.22 -2.06
CA GLY A 69 15.32 27.80 -3.27
C GLY A 69 14.00 27.14 -3.71
N PHE A 70 13.35 26.36 -2.82
CA PHE A 70 12.07 25.72 -3.09
C PHE A 70 11.02 26.72 -3.57
N LYS A 71 10.39 26.39 -4.69
CA LYS A 71 9.24 27.09 -5.25
C LYS A 71 8.06 26.13 -5.24
N PRO A 72 6.98 26.39 -4.47
CA PRO A 72 5.78 25.56 -4.51
C PRO A 72 5.28 25.38 -5.95
N PHE A 73 4.66 24.24 -6.24
CA PHE A 73 4.10 23.96 -7.57
C PHE A 73 3.00 24.97 -7.96
N GLY A 74 2.34 25.56 -6.96
CA GLY A 74 1.20 26.45 -7.08
C GLY A 74 0.03 25.93 -6.26
N GLU A 75 -1.13 26.55 -6.41
CA GLU A 75 -2.38 26.00 -5.89
C GLU A 75 -2.73 24.72 -6.67
N LEU A 76 -3.28 23.74 -5.95
CA LEU A 76 -3.74 22.52 -6.56
C LEU A 76 -5.00 22.84 -7.39
N ASP A 77 -4.94 22.55 -8.68
CA ASP A 77 -6.11 22.62 -9.54
C ASP A 77 -7.02 21.43 -9.21
N GLU A 78 -8.12 21.71 -8.50
CA GLU A 78 -9.08 20.69 -8.06
C GLU A 78 -9.74 19.96 -9.25
N ASP A 79 -9.74 20.53 -10.46
CA ASP A 79 -10.25 19.86 -11.66
C ASP A 79 -9.36 18.68 -12.09
N LEU A 80 -8.10 18.67 -11.65
CA LEU A 80 -7.18 17.55 -11.87
C LEU A 80 -7.35 16.45 -10.84
N ARG A 81 -8.06 16.72 -9.74
CA ARG A 81 -8.28 15.75 -8.67
C ARG A 81 -9.41 14.81 -9.05
N VAL A 82 -9.17 13.52 -8.85
CA VAL A 82 -10.16 12.47 -9.06
C VAL A 82 -10.25 11.66 -7.79
N SER A 83 -11.49 11.44 -7.34
CA SER A 83 -11.79 10.63 -6.17
C SER A 83 -12.83 9.57 -6.51
N PHE A 84 -12.66 8.40 -5.90
CA PHE A 84 -13.61 7.31 -5.97
C PHE A 84 -13.89 6.81 -4.55
N ALA A 85 -15.13 7.01 -4.11
CA ALA A 85 -15.64 6.32 -2.93
C ALA A 85 -15.75 4.83 -3.23
N ASP A 86 -15.54 3.99 -2.22
CA ASP A 86 -15.64 2.52 -2.33
C ASP A 86 -14.80 1.91 -3.47
N TYR A 87 -13.66 2.54 -3.80
CA TYR A 87 -12.75 2.11 -4.86
C TYR A 87 -12.32 0.66 -4.69
N LEU A 88 -12.02 0.24 -3.45
CA LEU A 88 -11.87 -1.18 -3.10
C LEU A 88 -12.97 -1.57 -2.12
N THR A 89 -13.74 -2.59 -2.48
CA THR A 89 -14.77 -3.15 -1.60
C THR A 89 -14.13 -4.00 -0.49
N PRO A 90 -14.79 -4.18 0.66
CA PRO A 90 -14.36 -5.15 1.67
C PRO A 90 -14.09 -6.54 1.07
N GLY A 91 -13.03 -7.19 1.51
CA GLY A 91 -12.60 -8.49 0.98
C GLY A 91 -11.10 -8.71 1.05
N ALA A 92 -10.67 -9.86 0.54
CA ALA A 92 -9.29 -10.30 0.49
C ALA A 92 -8.62 -9.94 -0.84
N PHE A 93 -7.44 -9.33 -0.77
CA PHE A 93 -6.58 -8.94 -1.89
C PHE A 93 -5.22 -9.59 -1.71
N TYR A 94 -4.75 -10.37 -2.67
CA TYR A 94 -3.54 -11.17 -2.50
C TYR A 94 -2.75 -11.34 -3.80
N GLY A 95 -1.46 -11.60 -3.67
CA GLY A 95 -0.55 -11.82 -4.80
C GLY A 95 -0.82 -13.11 -5.59
N ALA A 96 -0.16 -13.25 -6.73
CA ALA A 96 -0.35 -14.40 -7.61
C ALA A 96 0.10 -15.72 -6.94
N GLY A 97 -0.65 -16.79 -7.13
CA GLY A 97 -0.30 -18.13 -6.62
C GLY A 97 -0.93 -18.50 -5.28
N VAL A 98 -1.77 -17.64 -4.72
CA VAL A 98 -2.69 -17.97 -3.63
C VAL A 98 -3.97 -18.54 -4.23
N ARG A 99 -4.35 -19.75 -3.84
CA ARG A 99 -5.72 -20.24 -4.02
C ARG A 99 -6.52 -19.87 -2.80
N PHE A 100 -7.74 -19.43 -3.01
CA PHE A 100 -8.66 -19.06 -1.95
C PHE A 100 -9.92 -19.92 -2.05
N SER A 101 -10.24 -20.60 -0.96
CA SER A 101 -11.52 -21.26 -0.73
C SER A 101 -12.18 -20.61 0.48
N PRO A 102 -13.20 -19.76 0.29
CA PRO A 102 -14.01 -19.29 1.42
C PRO A 102 -14.79 -20.48 1.94
N THR A 103 -14.33 -21.09 3.03
CA THR A 103 -15.13 -22.10 3.70
C THR A 103 -16.12 -21.35 4.59
N THR A 104 -17.41 -21.46 4.25
CA THR A 104 -18.49 -20.90 5.08
C THR A 104 -18.79 -21.87 6.22
N ASP A 105 -17.76 -22.17 7.02
CA ASP A 105 -17.88 -23.18 8.07
C ASP A 105 -18.21 -22.51 9.40
N SER A 106 -19.45 -22.72 9.81
CA SER A 106 -20.00 -22.40 11.13
C SER A 106 -20.45 -20.96 11.35
N MET A 107 -21.78 -20.80 11.41
CA MET A 107 -22.44 -19.65 12.02
C MET A 107 -22.36 -19.82 13.54
N LEU A 108 -21.35 -19.24 14.18
CA LEU A 108 -21.36 -19.02 15.63
C LEU A 108 -22.07 -17.69 15.90
N GLY A 109 -23.41 -17.70 15.88
CA GLY A 109 -24.24 -16.50 16.00
C GLY A 109 -24.34 -15.69 14.70
N ASP A 110 -24.53 -14.36 14.81
CA ASP A 110 -24.59 -13.41 13.68
C ASP A 110 -23.23 -13.16 13.02
N THR A 111 -22.16 -13.76 13.55
CA THR A 111 -20.78 -13.51 13.10
C THR A 111 -20.37 -14.49 12.00
N ARG A 112 -20.06 -13.96 10.82
CA ARG A 112 -19.49 -14.74 9.71
C ARG A 112 -17.99 -14.91 9.91
N LEU A 113 -17.57 -16.09 10.34
CA LEU A 113 -16.17 -16.49 10.29
C LEU A 113 -15.78 -16.77 8.83
N LEU A 114 -14.81 -16.01 8.33
CA LEU A 114 -14.19 -16.30 7.05
C LEU A 114 -12.92 -17.10 7.32
N ARG A 115 -12.92 -18.35 6.86
CA ARG A 115 -11.71 -19.17 6.79
C ARG A 115 -11.04 -18.93 5.44
N TYR A 116 -9.79 -18.51 5.47
CA TYR A 116 -8.95 -18.39 4.28
C TYR A 116 -7.92 -19.51 4.31
N GLU A 117 -8.02 -20.46 3.39
CA GLU A 117 -6.97 -21.44 3.16
C GLU A 117 -6.06 -20.95 2.04
N ILE A 118 -4.81 -20.61 2.38
CA ILE A 118 -3.78 -20.26 1.43
C ILE A 118 -3.05 -21.56 1.09
N HIS A 119 -3.19 -22.03 -0.15
CA HIS A 119 -2.32 -23.08 -0.66
C HIS A 119 -1.11 -22.41 -1.34
N PRO A 120 0.10 -22.49 -0.78
CA PRO A 120 1.29 -22.06 -1.50
C PRO A 120 1.46 -23.01 -2.67
N GLY A 121 1.11 -22.52 -3.85
CA GLY A 121 1.41 -23.19 -5.10
C GLY A 121 2.91 -23.06 -5.40
N LEU A 122 3.22 -22.50 -6.57
CA LEU A 122 4.59 -22.35 -7.08
C LEU A 122 5.44 -21.32 -6.29
N SER A 123 4.83 -20.48 -5.45
CA SER A 123 5.54 -19.44 -4.69
C SER A 123 5.71 -19.83 -3.23
N ARG A 124 6.93 -19.63 -2.70
CA ARG A 124 7.28 -19.87 -1.30
C ARG A 124 6.95 -18.69 -0.39
N CYS A 125 6.62 -17.52 -0.96
CA CYS A 125 6.19 -16.36 -0.19
C CYS A 125 4.94 -15.75 -0.81
N GLY A 126 4.22 -15.00 0.00
CA GLY A 126 3.06 -14.28 -0.46
C GLY A 126 2.58 -13.23 0.53
N ALA A 127 1.61 -12.43 0.10
CA ALA A 127 0.99 -11.42 0.93
C ALA A 127 -0.53 -11.36 0.68
N LEU A 128 -1.25 -10.96 1.72
CA LEU A 128 -2.69 -10.82 1.79
C LEU A 128 -3.02 -9.51 2.51
N LEU A 129 -3.90 -8.73 1.91
CA LEU A 129 -4.55 -7.56 2.47
C LEU A 129 -6.03 -7.87 2.61
N LEU A 130 -6.53 -7.89 3.84
CA LEU A 130 -7.94 -8.04 4.15
C LEU A 130 -8.53 -6.67 4.49
N LEU A 131 -9.50 -6.22 3.70
CA LEU A 131 -10.24 -5.00 3.95
C LEU A 131 -11.55 -5.31 4.67
N SER A 132 -11.70 -4.81 5.89
CA SER A 132 -12.96 -4.90 6.64
C SER A 132 -13.93 -3.77 6.27
N ARG A 133 -13.39 -2.65 5.77
CA ARG A 133 -14.15 -1.48 5.32
C ARG A 133 -13.73 -1.09 3.89
N PRO A 134 -14.63 -0.47 3.12
CA PRO A 134 -14.26 0.03 1.80
C PRO A 134 -13.08 0.99 1.87
N ALA A 135 -12.26 0.99 0.83
CA ALA A 135 -11.17 1.95 0.68
C ALA A 135 -11.53 3.02 -0.34
N CYS A 136 -11.24 4.26 0.00
CA CYS A 136 -11.41 5.42 -0.88
C CYS A 136 -10.11 5.68 -1.63
N PHE A 137 -10.21 5.99 -2.91
CA PHE A 137 -9.08 6.39 -3.74
C PHE A 137 -9.17 7.88 -4.05
N GLU A 138 -8.01 8.51 -4.06
CA GLU A 138 -7.84 9.88 -4.48
C GLU A 138 -6.52 10.04 -5.22
N SER A 139 -6.53 10.72 -6.37
CA SER A 139 -5.31 10.96 -7.14
C SER A 139 -5.45 12.16 -8.06
N LEU A 140 -4.31 12.72 -8.45
CA LEU A 140 -4.22 13.68 -9.55
C LEU A 140 -4.17 12.92 -10.87
N ARG A 141 -4.95 13.37 -11.86
CA ARG A 141 -4.84 12.90 -13.24
C ARG A 141 -3.41 13.04 -13.74
N ASP A 142 -3.05 12.19 -14.70
CA ASP A 142 -1.71 12.23 -15.26
C ASP A 142 -1.39 13.63 -15.81
N ASN A 143 -0.39 14.29 -15.22
CA ASN A 143 -0.13 15.70 -15.45
C ASN A 143 1.33 15.90 -15.86
N ALA A 144 1.52 16.30 -17.12
CA ALA A 144 2.84 16.58 -17.68
C ALA A 144 3.62 17.64 -16.87
N ARG A 145 2.93 18.66 -16.35
CA ARG A 145 3.56 19.71 -15.51
C ARG A 145 4.09 19.13 -14.20
N LEU A 146 3.37 18.21 -13.56
CA LEU A 146 3.86 17.57 -12.33
C LEU A 146 5.07 16.67 -12.60
N LYS A 147 5.08 15.96 -13.74
CA LYS A 147 6.24 15.16 -14.16
C LYS A 147 7.46 16.03 -14.42
N GLU A 148 7.29 17.14 -15.13
CA GLU A 148 8.35 18.12 -15.40
C GLU A 148 8.87 18.76 -14.12
N TYR A 149 7.96 19.24 -13.26
CA TYR A 149 8.32 19.79 -11.96
C TYR A 149 9.08 18.78 -11.08
N THR A 150 8.64 17.52 -11.06
CA THR A 150 9.34 16.44 -10.36
C THR A 150 10.75 16.26 -10.90
N LYS A 151 10.90 16.24 -12.24
CA LYS A 151 12.20 16.07 -12.89
C LYS A 151 13.15 17.22 -12.57
N ASP A 152 12.66 18.45 -12.67
CA ASP A 152 13.47 19.66 -12.51
C ASP A 152 13.92 19.89 -11.07
N ASN A 153 13.11 19.48 -10.10
CA ASN A 153 13.42 19.64 -8.67
C ASN A 153 14.02 18.39 -8.02
N PHE A 154 14.09 17.25 -8.71
CA PHE A 154 14.53 15.99 -8.11
C PHE A 154 15.90 16.08 -7.43
N GLN A 155 16.85 16.81 -8.02
CA GLN A 155 18.18 16.97 -7.42
C GLN A 155 18.12 17.75 -6.11
N SER A 156 17.37 18.85 -6.05
CA SER A 156 17.25 19.62 -4.81
C SER A 156 16.55 18.82 -3.71
N TRP A 157 15.64 17.90 -4.06
CA TRP A 157 15.02 16.99 -3.10
C TRP A 157 16.00 15.97 -2.55
N VAL A 158 16.89 15.43 -3.40
CA VAL A 158 17.97 14.53 -2.97
C VAL A 158 18.94 15.26 -2.05
N ASP A 159 19.37 16.48 -2.42
CA ASP A 159 20.26 17.28 -1.61
C ASP A 159 19.63 17.65 -0.26
N PHE A 160 18.34 17.97 -0.25
CA PHE A 160 17.57 18.21 0.97
C PHE A 160 17.51 16.96 1.85
N ALA A 161 17.18 15.80 1.29
CA ALA A 161 17.19 14.55 2.05
C ALA A 161 18.58 14.22 2.62
N ASN A 162 19.64 14.37 1.83
CA ASN A 162 21.03 14.22 2.30
C ASN A 162 21.34 15.19 3.46
N SER A 163 20.88 16.45 3.38
CA SER A 163 21.06 17.43 4.45
C SER A 163 20.33 17.07 5.76
N LYS A 164 19.28 16.23 5.68
CA LYS A 164 18.57 15.65 6.82
C LYS A 164 19.18 14.33 7.31
N GLY A 165 20.27 13.87 6.70
CA GLY A 165 21.01 12.67 7.08
C GLY A 165 20.63 11.40 6.33
N TYR A 166 19.76 11.47 5.31
CA TYR A 166 19.46 10.32 4.45
C TYR A 166 20.53 10.20 3.37
N ASP A 167 21.44 9.22 3.47
CA ASP A 167 22.50 9.02 2.45
C ASP A 167 21.92 8.44 1.15
N LEU A 168 21.64 9.32 0.19
CA LEU A 168 21.11 8.96 -1.13
C LEU A 168 22.18 9.00 -2.24
N ASN A 169 23.41 9.39 -1.91
CA ASN A 169 24.46 9.64 -2.90
C ASN A 169 25.05 8.36 -3.53
N GLY A 170 24.89 7.22 -2.85
CA GLY A 170 25.33 5.90 -3.33
C GLY A 170 24.23 5.06 -4.00
N LEU A 171 23.02 5.59 -4.17
CA LEU A 171 21.87 4.86 -4.69
C LEU A 171 21.90 4.78 -6.23
N ASP A 172 22.89 4.08 -6.78
CA ASP A 172 22.92 3.73 -8.20
C ASP A 172 21.76 2.77 -8.51
N GLY A 173 20.63 3.34 -8.94
CA GLY A 173 19.45 2.59 -9.39
C GLY A 173 18.42 2.24 -8.31
N LEU A 174 18.68 2.59 -7.05
CA LEU A 174 17.68 2.56 -5.97
C LEU A 174 16.77 3.79 -6.04
N ALA A 175 15.55 3.67 -5.51
CA ALA A 175 14.54 4.72 -5.60
C ALA A 175 14.93 5.91 -4.70
N GLY A 176 15.16 7.08 -5.30
CA GLY A 176 15.31 8.33 -4.56
C GLY A 176 13.95 8.86 -4.07
N PRO A 177 13.85 10.16 -3.77
CA PRO A 177 12.59 10.78 -3.36
C PRO A 177 11.46 10.47 -4.34
N ILE A 178 10.26 10.29 -3.79
CA ILE A 178 9.03 10.09 -4.55
C ILE A 178 8.10 11.26 -4.30
N LEU A 179 7.36 11.67 -5.32
CA LEU A 179 6.25 12.61 -5.21
C LEU A 179 4.95 11.81 -5.18
N VAL A 180 4.21 11.84 -4.08
CA VAL A 180 2.89 11.21 -3.94
C VAL A 180 1.88 11.97 -4.79
N THR A 181 1.26 11.28 -5.75
CA THR A 181 0.24 11.83 -6.65
C THR A 181 -1.14 11.23 -6.42
N GLY A 182 -1.25 10.25 -5.53
CA GLY A 182 -2.50 9.65 -5.14
C GLY A 182 -2.32 8.64 -4.01
N HIS A 183 -3.42 8.28 -3.38
CA HIS A 183 -3.45 7.31 -2.31
C HIS A 183 -4.79 6.56 -2.27
N THR A 184 -4.74 5.32 -1.81
CA THR A 184 -5.90 4.54 -1.41
C THR A 184 -5.89 4.40 0.11
N LYS A 185 -6.97 4.84 0.78
CA LYS A 185 -7.09 4.84 2.24
C LYS A 185 -8.31 4.06 2.69
N THR A 186 -8.20 3.34 3.79
CA THR A 186 -9.31 2.66 4.47
C THR A 186 -9.32 3.04 5.95
N SER A 187 -10.40 2.74 6.66
CA SER A 187 -10.48 2.90 8.11
C SER A 187 -10.07 1.63 8.86
N LYS A 188 -10.11 0.46 8.20
CA LYS A 188 -9.71 -0.82 8.82
C LYS A 188 -9.21 -1.82 7.80
N CYS A 189 -7.99 -2.31 8.01
CA CYS A 189 -7.42 -3.42 7.28
C CYS A 189 -6.58 -4.34 8.15
N THR A 190 -6.36 -5.55 7.64
CA THR A 190 -5.38 -6.50 8.18
C THR A 190 -4.41 -6.88 7.07
N LYS A 191 -3.12 -6.75 7.36
CA LYS A 191 -2.03 -7.10 6.45
C LYS A 191 -1.39 -8.38 6.94
N ILE A 192 -1.14 -9.32 6.03
CA ILE A 192 -0.57 -10.63 6.30
C ILE A 192 0.51 -10.88 5.25
N VAL A 193 1.66 -11.36 5.70
CA VAL A 193 2.75 -11.86 4.86
C VAL A 193 3.08 -13.26 5.33
N TRP A 194 3.53 -14.11 4.42
CA TRP A 194 4.11 -15.40 4.77
C TRP A 194 5.30 -15.72 3.87
N ASN A 195 6.18 -16.57 4.39
CA ASN A 195 7.30 -17.14 3.66
C ASN A 195 7.43 -18.61 4.06
N LEU A 196 6.61 -19.46 3.43
CA LEU A 196 6.49 -20.88 3.75
C LEU A 196 6.01 -21.74 2.59
N SER A 197 6.30 -23.03 2.73
CA SER A 197 5.63 -24.15 2.08
C SER A 197 4.64 -24.78 3.08
N GLY A 198 3.34 -24.72 2.82
CA GLY A 198 2.29 -25.25 3.71
C GLY A 198 1.00 -24.44 3.70
N ALA A 199 -0.13 -25.07 4.01
CA ALA A 199 -1.42 -24.38 4.03
C ALA A 199 -1.50 -23.42 5.24
N ILE A 200 -2.06 -22.22 5.04
CA ILE A 200 -2.36 -21.28 6.13
C ILE A 200 -3.86 -21.11 6.21
N SER A 201 -4.44 -21.33 7.38
CA SER A 201 -5.84 -21.07 7.70
C SER A 201 -5.92 -19.80 8.53
N VAL A 202 -6.50 -18.74 7.96
CA VAL A 202 -6.79 -17.49 8.68
C VAL A 202 -8.27 -17.54 9.04
N ASN A 203 -8.59 -17.58 10.34
CA ASN A 203 -9.95 -17.48 10.85
C ASN A 203 -10.11 -16.11 11.49
N GLY A 204 -10.84 -15.21 10.84
CA GLY A 204 -11.09 -13.87 11.36
C GLY A 204 -12.52 -13.43 11.09
N ASP A 205 -13.05 -12.63 12.01
CA ASP A 205 -14.20 -11.77 11.75
C ASP A 205 -13.69 -10.41 11.24
N ASN A 206 -14.53 -9.63 10.58
CA ASN A 206 -14.27 -8.24 10.17
C ASN A 206 -14.01 -7.28 11.37
N GLY A 207 -13.94 -7.81 12.59
CA GLY A 207 -13.77 -7.10 13.85
C GLY A 207 -12.69 -7.65 14.78
N VAL A 208 -12.28 -8.92 14.64
CA VAL A 208 -11.45 -9.65 15.63
C VAL A 208 -10.13 -10.06 15.02
N GLN A 209 -9.04 -10.03 15.81
CA GLN A 209 -7.73 -10.50 15.40
C GLN A 209 -7.84 -11.91 14.78
N PRO A 210 -7.40 -12.11 13.52
CA PRO A 210 -7.46 -13.42 12.91
C PRO A 210 -6.61 -14.43 13.70
N ALA A 211 -7.22 -15.56 14.03
CA ALA A 211 -6.51 -16.74 14.50
C ALA A 211 -5.92 -17.45 13.29
N ILE A 212 -4.62 -17.75 13.34
CA ILE A 212 -3.92 -18.34 12.19
C ILE A 212 -3.27 -19.65 12.58
N SER A 213 -3.61 -20.70 11.85
CA SER A 213 -2.97 -22.02 11.94
C SER A 213 -2.32 -22.37 10.62
N GLY A 214 -1.24 -23.14 10.65
CA GLY A 214 -0.62 -23.65 9.42
C GLY A 214 -0.11 -25.07 9.59
N GLU A 215 -0.26 -25.87 8.54
CA GLU A 215 0.25 -27.24 8.44
C GLU A 215 1.40 -27.26 7.42
N GLY A 216 2.61 -27.62 7.87
CA GLY A 216 3.80 -27.74 7.02
C GLY A 216 5.11 -27.95 7.79
N GLU A 217 6.10 -28.57 7.12
CA GLU A 217 7.45 -28.75 7.68
C GLU A 217 8.13 -27.38 7.87
N SER A 218 8.21 -26.97 9.14
CA SER A 218 8.60 -25.64 9.56
C SER A 218 10.05 -25.30 9.23
N ARG A 219 10.22 -24.24 8.44
CA ARG A 219 11.11 -23.14 8.82
C ARG A 219 10.34 -21.82 8.73
N ALA A 220 9.63 -21.52 9.82
CA ALA A 220 9.04 -20.22 10.18
C ALA A 220 7.74 -19.80 9.45
N LEU A 221 6.60 -20.36 9.87
CA LEU A 221 5.30 -19.72 9.68
C LEU A 221 5.36 -18.39 10.43
N ARG A 222 5.43 -17.30 9.68
CA ARG A 222 5.48 -15.95 10.22
C ARG A 222 4.28 -15.22 9.67
N ILE A 223 3.27 -15.06 10.50
CA ILE A 223 2.21 -14.11 10.19
C ILE A 223 2.34 -12.94 11.14
N GLN A 224 2.60 -11.77 10.57
CA GLN A 224 2.36 -10.53 11.28
C GLN A 224 0.95 -10.10 10.95
N VAL A 225 0.09 -10.11 11.97
CA VAL A 225 -1.24 -9.49 11.92
C VAL A 225 -1.08 -8.10 12.50
N ARG A 226 -1.33 -7.09 11.67
CA ARG A 226 -1.40 -5.70 12.13
C ARG A 226 -2.86 -5.26 12.06
N ASP A 227 -3.51 -5.17 13.22
CA ASP A 227 -4.80 -4.51 13.37
C ASP A 227 -4.54 -3.14 14.00
N GLU A 228 -4.82 -2.09 13.24
CA GLU A 228 -4.49 -0.71 13.63
C GLU A 228 -5.66 0.00 14.34
N SER A 229 -6.81 -0.67 14.57
CA SER A 229 -7.99 -0.02 15.14
C SER A 229 -8.81 -0.95 16.05
N ASN A 230 -8.53 -0.93 17.36
CA ASN A 230 -9.37 -1.60 18.36
C ASN A 230 -10.32 -0.64 19.10
N THR A 231 -10.50 0.60 18.62
CA THR A 231 -11.43 1.55 19.23
C THR A 231 -12.75 1.65 18.44
N PRO A 232 -13.92 1.54 19.10
CA PRO A 232 -15.24 1.47 18.45
C PRO A 232 -15.79 2.81 17.92
N VAL A 233 -14.96 3.86 17.86
CA VAL A 233 -15.37 5.16 17.30
C VAL A 233 -15.22 5.10 15.78
N GLU A 234 -16.17 5.64 15.00
CA GLU A 234 -16.01 5.82 13.55
C GLU A 234 -14.69 6.55 13.27
N GLN A 235 -13.66 5.80 12.90
CA GLN A 235 -12.37 6.36 12.59
C GLN A 235 -12.42 6.91 11.16
N PRO A 236 -11.87 8.11 10.92
CA PRO A 236 -11.72 8.62 9.56
C PRO A 236 -10.92 7.62 8.72
N HIS A 237 -11.21 7.52 7.41
CA HIS A 237 -10.46 6.69 6.45
C HIS A 237 -9.03 7.21 6.30
N ASN A 238 -8.18 6.90 7.26
CA ASN A 238 -6.86 7.48 7.36
C ASN A 238 -5.75 6.45 7.09
N GLN A 239 -6.00 5.14 7.14
CA GLN A 239 -4.95 4.15 6.90
C GLN A 239 -4.63 4.04 5.41
N CYS A 240 -3.49 4.59 4.99
CA CYS A 240 -3.01 4.48 3.62
C CYS A 240 -2.50 3.07 3.32
N ILE A 241 -3.11 2.39 2.34
CA ILE A 241 -2.77 1.01 1.94
C ILE A 241 -2.03 0.94 0.61
N PHE A 242 -2.28 1.90 -0.29
CA PHE A 242 -1.56 2.03 -1.57
C PHE A 242 -1.28 3.50 -1.85
N ILE A 243 -0.17 3.77 -2.54
CA ILE A 243 0.17 5.10 -3.06
C ILE A 243 0.46 5.06 -4.55
N ASN A 244 0.10 6.15 -5.22
CA ASN A 244 0.57 6.48 -6.55
C ASN A 244 1.65 7.54 -6.44
N TYR A 245 2.70 7.42 -7.22
CA TYR A 245 3.80 8.38 -7.15
C TYR A 245 4.56 8.55 -8.47
N TYR A 246 5.25 9.68 -8.58
CA TYR A 246 6.33 9.90 -9.53
C TYR A 246 7.69 9.82 -8.84
N THR A 247 8.69 9.29 -9.53
CA THR A 247 10.08 9.32 -9.08
C THR A 247 11.00 9.42 -10.28
N VAL A 248 12.23 9.90 -10.07
CA VAL A 248 13.23 9.98 -11.14
C VAL A 248 14.27 8.89 -10.93
N ARG A 249 14.43 8.03 -11.94
CA ARG A 249 15.53 7.06 -11.97
C ARG A 249 16.72 7.67 -12.70
N ARG A 250 17.82 7.89 -11.95
CA ARG A 250 19.11 8.26 -12.52
C ARG A 250 19.70 7.08 -13.29
N ARG A 251 20.40 7.39 -14.38
CA ARG A 251 21.11 6.43 -15.22
C ARG A 251 22.48 7.01 -15.52
N ARG A 252 23.55 6.24 -15.30
CA ARG A 252 24.93 6.73 -15.39
C ARG A 252 25.30 7.31 -16.77
N PHE A 253 24.65 6.86 -17.83
CA PHE A 253 24.97 7.25 -19.22
C PHE A 253 23.74 7.60 -20.08
N LEU A 254 22.54 7.65 -19.50
CA LEU A 254 21.31 7.95 -20.23
C LEU A 254 20.56 9.09 -19.53
N PRO A 255 19.71 9.84 -20.25
CA PRO A 255 18.86 10.85 -19.64
C PRO A 255 18.04 10.27 -18.48
N PRO A 256 17.79 11.07 -17.41
CA PRO A 256 16.94 10.65 -16.31
C PRO A 256 15.55 10.24 -16.80
N LEU A 257 15.02 9.14 -16.27
CA LEU A 257 13.68 8.67 -16.60
C LEU A 257 12.75 8.91 -15.42
N VAL A 258 11.66 9.65 -15.65
CA VAL A 258 10.55 9.72 -14.70
C VAL A 258 9.78 8.41 -14.75
N LYS A 259 9.70 7.71 -13.63
CA LYS A 259 8.86 6.53 -13.44
C LYS A 259 7.61 6.92 -12.67
N ALA A 260 6.48 6.42 -13.13
CA ALA A 260 5.23 6.49 -12.39
C ALA A 260 4.88 5.09 -11.87
N ALA A 261 4.45 5.01 -10.63
CA ALA A 261 3.65 3.90 -10.14
C ALA A 261 2.20 4.37 -10.11
N ALA A 262 1.59 4.50 -11.30
CA ALA A 262 0.18 4.86 -11.41
C ALA A 262 -0.65 3.57 -11.40
N GLY A 263 -1.73 3.55 -10.63
CA GLY A 263 -2.77 2.53 -10.79
C GLY A 263 -3.47 2.64 -12.16
N PRO A 264 -4.39 1.71 -12.50
CA PRO A 264 -5.12 1.76 -13.77
C PRO A 264 -5.78 3.13 -13.93
N SER A 265 -5.54 3.77 -15.08
CA SER A 265 -5.97 5.14 -15.37
C SER A 265 -7.48 5.29 -15.56
N SER A 266 -8.25 4.21 -15.39
CA SER A 266 -9.70 4.19 -15.55
C SER A 266 -10.31 3.13 -14.63
N PRO A 267 -11.25 3.49 -13.73
CA PRO A 267 -11.97 2.54 -12.88
C PRO A 267 -12.88 1.59 -13.68
N GLY A 268 -13.12 1.87 -14.97
CA GLY A 268 -13.92 1.03 -15.87
C GLY A 268 -13.16 -0.03 -16.65
N ASP A 269 -11.82 -0.01 -16.68
CA ASP A 269 -11.02 -1.03 -17.38
C ASP A 269 -10.76 -2.29 -16.53
N ILE A 270 -11.44 -2.38 -15.39
CA ILE A 270 -11.61 -3.60 -14.56
C ILE A 270 -12.61 -4.57 -15.24
N ASP A 271 -13.01 -4.31 -16.49
CA ASP A 271 -13.71 -5.25 -17.36
C ASP A 271 -12.79 -6.34 -17.95
N ARG A 272 -11.47 -6.30 -17.66
CA ARG A 272 -10.81 -7.56 -17.31
C ARG A 272 -11.43 -7.99 -16.00
N GLY A 273 -12.56 -8.70 -16.11
CA GLY A 273 -13.39 -9.13 -15.00
C GLY A 273 -12.51 -9.53 -13.81
N PRO A 274 -12.96 -9.24 -12.58
CA PRO A 274 -12.12 -9.26 -11.39
C PRO A 274 -11.17 -10.46 -11.45
N PRO A 275 -9.86 -10.32 -11.13
CA PRO A 275 -8.97 -11.48 -11.09
C PRO A 275 -9.73 -12.60 -10.39
N PRO A 276 -9.87 -13.81 -10.99
CA PRO A 276 -10.99 -14.77 -10.88
C PRO A 276 -11.39 -15.25 -9.46
N CYS A 277 -11.49 -14.34 -8.51
CA CYS A 277 -11.16 -14.52 -7.11
C CYS A 277 -11.64 -13.35 -6.22
N SER A 278 -12.27 -12.28 -6.75
CA SER A 278 -13.14 -11.45 -5.91
C SER A 278 -14.47 -12.17 -5.72
N VAL A 279 -14.58 -12.99 -4.67
CA VAL A 279 -15.87 -13.53 -4.26
C VAL A 279 -16.69 -12.38 -3.68
N PHE A 280 -17.53 -11.76 -4.51
CA PHE A 280 -18.48 -10.75 -4.05
C PHE A 280 -19.52 -11.41 -3.13
N LEU A 281 -19.45 -11.13 -1.83
CA LEU A 281 -20.51 -11.41 -0.88
C LEU A 281 -21.67 -10.42 -1.10
N ARG A 282 -22.53 -10.66 -2.11
CA ARG A 282 -23.81 -9.96 -2.19
C ARG A 282 -24.77 -10.56 -1.15
N SER A 283 -25.07 -9.82 -0.09
CA SER A 283 -26.24 -10.10 0.73
C SER A 283 -27.50 -9.81 -0.10
N ARG A 284 -28.23 -10.86 -0.50
CA ARG A 284 -29.62 -10.69 -0.90
C ARG A 284 -30.43 -10.47 0.38
N VAL A 285 -30.68 -9.21 0.73
CA VAL A 285 -31.79 -8.87 1.63
C VAL A 285 -33.07 -9.22 0.85
N LYS A 286 -33.70 -10.35 1.19
CA LYS A 286 -35.08 -10.62 0.77
C LYS A 286 -35.98 -9.78 1.65
N THR A 287 -36.47 -8.66 1.14
CA THR A 287 -37.66 -8.00 1.67
C THR A 287 -38.85 -8.88 1.34
N THR A 288 -39.26 -9.70 2.29
CA THR A 288 -40.59 -10.32 2.28
C THR A 288 -41.60 -9.24 2.65
N THR A 289 -42.53 -8.97 1.73
CA THR A 289 -43.76 -8.21 2.00
C THR A 289 -44.86 -9.18 2.36
#